data_AF-A0A3M7N6W1-F1
#
_entry.id   AF-A0A3M7N6W1-F1
#
_cell.length_a   1.000
_cell.length_b   1.000
_cell.length_c   1.000
_cell.angle_alpha   90.00
_cell.angle_beta   90.00
_cell.angle_gamma   90.00
#
_symmetry.space_group_name_H-M   'P 1'
#
loop_
_entity.id
_entity.type
_entity.pdbx_description
1 polymer ?
#
loop_
_entity_poly.entity_id
_entity_poly.type
_entity_poly.pdbx_seq_one_letter_code
_entity_poly.pdbx_strand_id
1 'polypeptide(L)'
;MPYPKLPPPPQQQFDHLPDNLRPTRAQLTHPHHPLLDLLPWPSVREKLVLIFSLPAEKRPPCAASPTALLELVYDIEDSAEGVRIWGDDPCSDKSWEVGEKVFVNWWWALDRDVIRRSNEMRRARGAKLLGQGSVLAGGMT
;
A
#
# COMPACT_ATOMS: atom_id res chain seq x y z
N MET A 1 31.41 9.56 -8.65
CA MET A 1 31.11 10.42 -7.49
C MET A 1 29.64 10.23 -7.15
N PRO A 2 29.25 9.71 -5.98
CA PRO A 2 27.84 9.76 -5.59
C PRO A 2 27.45 11.22 -5.40
N TYR A 3 26.31 11.64 -5.97
CA TYR A 3 25.77 12.97 -5.74
C TYR A 3 25.56 13.19 -4.23
N PRO A 4 25.80 14.40 -3.69
CA PRO A 4 25.50 14.70 -2.31
C PRO A 4 24.00 14.46 -2.06
N LYS A 5 23.65 13.64 -1.07
CA LYS A 5 22.26 13.51 -0.64
C LYS A 5 21.85 14.83 -0.01
N LEU A 6 21.05 15.61 -0.73
CA LEU A 6 20.41 16.81 -0.17
C LEU A 6 19.52 16.40 1.01
N PRO A 7 19.38 17.25 2.04
CA PRO A 7 18.39 17.01 3.08
C PRO A 7 16.98 16.93 2.45
N PRO A 8 16.08 16.11 3.01
CA PRO A 8 14.71 16.06 2.51
C PRO A 8 14.05 17.44 2.66
N PRO A 9 13.16 17.82 1.73
CA PRO A 9 12.42 19.08 1.84
C PRO A 9 11.59 19.11 3.12
N PRO A 10 11.34 20.30 3.68
CA PRO A 10 10.49 20.45 4.86
C PRO A 10 9.04 20.05 4.54
N GLN A 11 8.35 19.47 5.52
CA GLN A 11 6.95 19.00 5.36
C GLN A 11 5.98 20.13 4.97
N GLN A 12 6.24 21.38 5.39
CA GLN A 12 5.39 22.54 5.04
C GLN A 12 5.29 22.79 3.53
N GLN A 13 6.25 22.31 2.72
CA GLN A 13 6.16 22.43 1.26
C GLN A 13 4.94 21.69 0.68
N PHE A 14 4.39 20.72 1.41
CA PHE A 14 3.28 19.87 0.99
C PHE A 14 1.94 20.27 1.62
N ASP A 15 1.83 21.46 2.22
CA ASP A 15 0.59 21.90 2.88
C ASP A 15 -0.61 22.05 1.93
N HIS A 16 -0.34 22.14 0.62
CA HIS A 16 -1.35 22.14 -0.45
C HIS A 16 -1.97 20.76 -0.72
N LEU A 17 -1.42 19.68 -0.16
CA LEU A 17 -1.96 18.33 -0.27
C LEU A 17 -2.83 17.98 0.96
N PRO A 18 -3.86 17.15 0.79
CA PRO A 18 -4.54 16.50 1.91
C PRO A 18 -3.54 15.78 2.82
N ASP A 19 -3.78 15.78 4.13
CA ASP A 19 -2.87 15.21 5.12
C ASP A 19 -2.44 13.76 4.79
N ASN A 20 -3.38 12.95 4.33
CA ASN A 20 -3.15 11.55 4.00
C ASN A 20 -2.41 11.34 2.67
N LEU A 21 -2.20 12.38 1.87
CA LEU A 21 -1.44 12.37 0.61
C LEU A 21 -0.10 13.09 0.70
N ARG A 22 0.21 13.72 1.84
CA ARG A 22 1.55 14.28 2.07
C ARG A 22 2.61 13.18 2.01
N PRO A 23 3.83 13.47 1.53
CA PRO A 23 4.88 12.49 1.42
C PRO A 23 5.36 12.06 2.80
N THR A 24 5.54 10.76 2.96
CA THR A 24 6.08 10.19 4.18
C THR A 24 7.58 10.38 4.25
N ARG A 25 8.16 10.14 5.42
CA ARG A 25 9.62 10.24 5.60
C ARG A 25 10.37 9.29 4.66
N ALA A 26 9.88 8.06 4.48
CA ALA A 26 10.48 7.10 3.56
C ALA A 26 10.50 7.62 2.12
N GLN A 27 9.39 8.20 1.62
CA GLN A 27 9.32 8.75 0.26
C GLN A 27 10.28 9.93 0.05
N LEU A 28 10.51 10.75 1.09
CA LEU A 28 11.46 11.86 1.01
C LEU A 28 12.93 11.42 1.09
N THR A 29 13.21 10.18 1.48
CA THR A 29 14.58 9.72 1.80
C THR A 29 15.06 8.53 0.98
N HIS A 30 14.14 7.79 0.35
CA HIS A 30 14.43 6.60 -0.44
C HIS A 30 13.86 6.76 -1.85
N PRO A 31 14.65 6.46 -2.90
CA PRO A 31 14.11 6.32 -4.25
C PRO A 31 12.98 5.30 -4.27
N HIS A 32 11.87 5.63 -4.92
CA HIS A 32 10.70 4.77 -5.02
C HIS A 32 9.98 5.03 -6.35
N HIS A 33 9.09 4.11 -6.72
CA HIS A 33 8.28 4.25 -7.92
C HIS A 33 7.08 5.18 -7.65
N PRO A 34 6.79 6.19 -8.50
CA PRO A 34 5.71 7.18 -8.25
C PRO A 34 4.32 6.59 -8.10
N LEU A 35 4.08 5.39 -8.61
CA LEU A 35 2.83 4.65 -8.39
C LEU A 35 2.48 4.53 -6.89
N LEU A 36 3.48 4.37 -6.02
CA LEU A 36 3.24 4.27 -4.58
C LEU A 36 2.62 5.56 -4.03
N ASP A 37 2.83 6.71 -4.67
CA ASP A 37 2.29 8.01 -4.25
C ASP A 37 0.77 8.11 -4.45
N LEU A 38 0.19 7.23 -5.27
CA LEU A 38 -1.26 7.19 -5.54
C LEU A 38 -2.05 6.54 -4.41
N LEU A 39 -1.40 5.77 -3.53
CA LEU A 39 -2.08 5.08 -2.44
C LEU A 39 -2.43 6.08 -1.33
N PRO A 40 -3.70 6.15 -0.88
CA PRO A 40 -4.15 7.21 0.00
C PRO A 40 -3.75 7.00 1.47
N TRP A 41 -3.04 5.92 1.78
CA TRP A 41 -2.67 5.53 3.15
C TRP A 41 -1.18 5.79 3.41
N PRO A 42 -0.81 6.83 4.19
CA PRO A 42 0.58 7.16 4.48
C PRO A 42 1.39 5.98 5.01
N SER A 43 0.85 5.24 5.98
CA SER A 43 1.56 4.11 6.59
C SER A 43 1.79 2.95 5.61
N VAL A 44 0.85 2.68 4.70
CA VAL A 44 1.03 1.68 3.65
C VAL A 44 2.14 2.12 2.67
N ARG A 45 2.14 3.40 2.27
CA ARG A 45 3.21 3.99 1.44
C ARG A 45 4.57 3.87 2.10
N GLU A 46 4.69 4.27 3.38
CA GLU A 46 5.93 4.18 4.15
C GLU A 46 6.47 2.73 4.16
N LYS A 47 5.64 1.74 4.46
CA LYS A 47 6.06 0.32 4.49
C LYS A 47 6.47 -0.19 3.12
N LEU A 48 5.71 0.09 2.07
CA LEU A 48 6.04 -0.34 0.71
C LEU A 48 7.38 0.26 0.27
N VAL A 49 7.58 1.56 0.46
CA VAL A 49 8.84 2.24 0.11
C VAL A 49 10.02 1.63 0.89
N LEU A 50 9.87 1.43 2.19
CA LEU A 50 10.93 0.83 3.00
C LEU A 50 11.25 -0.60 2.55
N ILE A 51 10.25 -1.45 2.32
CA ILE A 51 10.48 -2.84 1.86
C ILE A 51 11.12 -2.89 0.48
N PHE A 52 10.65 -2.10 -0.48
CA PHE A 52 11.25 -2.05 -1.81
C PHE A 52 12.65 -1.43 -1.83
N SER A 53 13.04 -0.67 -0.79
CA SER A 53 14.41 -0.17 -0.63
C SER A 53 15.40 -1.24 -0.12
N LEU A 54 14.91 -2.37 0.40
CA LEU A 54 15.77 -3.47 0.85
C LEU A 54 16.31 -4.30 -0.33
N PRO A 55 17.43 -5.02 -0.15
CA PRO A 55 17.83 -6.11 -1.05
C PRO A 55 16.71 -7.15 -1.20
N ALA A 56 16.57 -7.72 -2.40
CA ALA A 56 15.47 -8.62 -2.75
C ALA A 56 15.33 -9.80 -1.77
N GLU A 57 16.44 -10.33 -1.29
CA GLU A 57 16.52 -11.49 -0.39
C GLU A 57 16.00 -11.18 1.02
N LYS A 58 15.83 -9.90 1.37
CA LYS A 58 15.28 -9.44 2.66
C LYS A 58 13.82 -9.02 2.57
N ARG A 59 13.22 -9.07 1.39
CA ARG A 59 11.81 -8.69 1.19
C ARG A 59 10.91 -9.88 1.47
N PRO A 60 9.61 -9.65 1.78
CA PRO A 60 8.61 -10.70 1.73
C PRO A 60 8.64 -11.44 0.38
N PRO A 61 8.35 -12.75 0.31
CA PRO A 61 8.49 -13.53 -0.92
C PRO A 61 7.79 -12.93 -2.16
N CYS A 62 6.57 -12.41 -2.00
CA CYS A 62 5.81 -11.72 -3.06
C CYS A 62 6.46 -10.39 -3.52
N ALA A 63 7.33 -9.79 -2.71
CA ALA A 63 8.00 -8.53 -2.99
C ALA A 63 9.47 -8.71 -3.44
N ALA A 64 9.98 -9.95 -3.43
CA ALA A 64 11.36 -10.27 -3.79
C ALA A 64 11.59 -10.36 -5.31
N SER A 65 10.53 -10.58 -6.09
CA SER A 65 10.59 -10.63 -7.56
C SER A 65 11.12 -9.31 -8.16
N PRO A 66 11.96 -9.34 -9.21
CA PRO A 66 12.33 -8.14 -9.97
C PRO A 66 11.13 -7.40 -10.55
N THR A 67 10.01 -8.10 -10.79
CA THR A 67 8.75 -7.56 -11.29
C THR A 67 7.71 -7.32 -10.21
N ALA A 68 8.06 -7.43 -8.92
CA ALA A 68 7.11 -7.32 -7.82
C ALA A 68 6.29 -6.01 -7.81
N LEU A 69 6.86 -4.88 -8.25
CA LEU A 69 6.09 -3.65 -8.39
C LEU A 69 5.03 -3.74 -9.50
N LEU A 70 5.34 -4.42 -10.61
CA LEU A 70 4.36 -4.67 -11.68
C LEU A 70 3.29 -5.66 -11.23
N GLU A 71 3.66 -6.67 -10.45
CA GLU A 71 2.73 -7.62 -9.82
C GLU A 71 1.78 -6.89 -8.85
N LEU A 72 2.28 -5.93 -8.06
CA LEU A 72 1.44 -5.07 -7.21
C LEU A 72 0.41 -4.30 -8.05
N VAL A 73 0.82 -3.72 -9.19
CA VAL A 73 -0.10 -3.01 -10.09
C VAL A 73 -1.18 -3.94 -10.62
N TYR A 74 -0.79 -5.12 -11.13
CA TYR A 74 -1.76 -6.10 -11.62
C TYR A 74 -2.74 -6.56 -10.54
N ASP A 75 -2.26 -6.75 -9.30
CA ASP A 75 -3.13 -7.10 -8.19
C ASP A 75 -4.08 -5.95 -7.82
N ILE A 76 -3.61 -4.70 -7.84
CA ILE A 76 -4.43 -3.50 -7.60
C ILE A 76 -5.51 -3.33 -8.67
N GLU A 77 -5.16 -3.55 -9.94
CA GLU A 77 -6.05 -3.36 -11.09
C GLU A 77 -6.93 -4.57 -11.41
N ASP A 78 -6.82 -5.66 -10.64
CA ASP A 78 -7.64 -6.86 -10.85
C ASP A 78 -9.14 -6.52 -10.79
N SER A 79 -9.84 -6.83 -11.88
CA SER A 79 -11.24 -6.42 -12.06
C SER A 79 -12.21 -7.13 -11.10
N ALA A 80 -11.83 -8.29 -10.56
CA ALA A 80 -12.65 -9.11 -9.68
C ALA A 80 -12.36 -8.81 -8.20
N GLU A 81 -11.10 -8.78 -7.78
CA GLU A 81 -10.68 -8.68 -6.39
C GLU A 81 -9.44 -7.78 -6.20
N GLY A 82 -9.24 -6.80 -7.08
CA GLY A 82 -8.32 -5.69 -6.89
C GLY A 82 -8.88 -4.58 -5.98
N VAL A 83 -8.35 -3.37 -6.11
CA VAL A 83 -8.77 -2.21 -5.33
C VAL A 83 -10.00 -1.54 -5.96
N ARG A 84 -10.92 -1.06 -5.12
CA ARG A 84 -12.09 -0.28 -5.54
C ARG A 84 -12.14 1.04 -4.78
N ILE A 85 -12.61 2.08 -5.46
CA ILE A 85 -12.89 3.38 -4.85
C ILE A 85 -14.40 3.53 -4.74
N TRP A 86 -14.87 3.86 -3.54
CA TRP A 86 -16.26 4.10 -3.20
C TRP A 86 -16.52 5.60 -3.10
N GLY A 87 -17.64 6.05 -3.66
CA GLY A 87 -17.99 7.47 -3.72
C GLY A 87 -17.08 8.24 -4.69
N ASP A 88 -17.05 9.56 -4.53
CA ASP A 88 -16.49 10.47 -5.53
C ASP A 88 -15.18 11.15 -5.10
N ASP A 89 -14.67 10.81 -3.90
CA ASP A 89 -13.40 11.34 -3.37
C ASP A 89 -12.29 10.27 -3.40
N PRO A 90 -11.48 10.21 -4.47
CA PRO A 90 -10.35 9.29 -4.56
C PRO A 90 -9.18 9.71 -3.66
N CYS A 91 -9.15 10.95 -3.14
CA CYS A 91 -8.11 11.40 -2.23
C CYS A 91 -8.37 10.93 -0.79
N SER A 92 -9.60 10.59 -0.44
CA SER A 92 -9.95 10.07 0.90
C SER A 92 -9.45 8.64 1.11
N ASP A 93 -8.66 8.46 2.17
CA ASP A 93 -8.17 7.17 2.64
C ASP A 93 -9.28 6.21 3.12
N LYS A 94 -10.50 6.73 3.33
CA LYS A 94 -11.68 5.97 3.76
C LYS A 94 -12.53 5.46 2.60
N SER A 95 -12.24 5.90 1.38
CA SER A 95 -12.98 5.57 0.16
C SER A 95 -12.46 4.32 -0.53
N TRP A 96 -11.30 3.80 -0.13
CA TRP A 96 -10.63 2.72 -0.84
C TRP A 96 -10.88 1.35 -0.18
N GLU A 97 -11.46 0.43 -0.94
CA GLU A 97 -11.64 -0.98 -0.58
C GLU A 97 -10.51 -1.82 -1.16
N VAL A 98 -9.78 -2.52 -0.29
CA VAL A 98 -8.82 -3.57 -0.69
C VAL A 98 -9.58 -4.86 -1.03
N GLY A 99 -9.30 -5.43 -2.20
CA GLY A 99 -9.82 -6.73 -2.60
C GLY A 99 -8.93 -7.91 -2.16
N GLU A 100 -9.48 -9.13 -2.25
CA GLU A 100 -8.79 -10.35 -1.78
C GLU A 100 -7.47 -10.59 -2.53
N LYS A 101 -7.39 -10.26 -3.83
CA LYS A 101 -6.19 -10.45 -4.65
C LYS A 101 -5.01 -9.67 -4.09
N VAL A 102 -5.26 -8.41 -3.73
CA VAL A 102 -4.26 -7.54 -3.10
C VAL A 102 -3.95 -8.02 -1.69
N PHE A 103 -4.97 -8.39 -0.91
CA PHE A 103 -4.79 -8.80 0.48
C PHE A 103 -3.86 -10.00 0.62
N VAL A 104 -4.06 -11.07 -0.16
CA VAL A 104 -3.27 -12.31 -0.05
C VAL A 104 -1.77 -12.07 -0.18
N ASN A 105 -1.37 -11.22 -1.12
CA ASN A 105 0.03 -10.95 -1.40
C ASN A 105 0.60 -9.81 -0.53
N TRP A 106 -0.21 -8.79 -0.23
CA TRP A 106 0.29 -7.51 0.29
C TRP A 106 -0.20 -7.18 1.72
N TRP A 107 -0.85 -8.11 2.42
CA TRP A 107 -1.41 -7.90 3.76
C TRP A 107 -0.42 -7.30 4.77
N TRP A 108 0.88 -7.64 4.65
CA TRP A 108 1.94 -7.16 5.54
C TRP A 108 2.13 -5.64 5.47
N ALA A 109 1.75 -5.00 4.36
CA ALA A 109 1.78 -3.55 4.21
C ALA A 109 0.52 -2.87 4.79
N LEU A 110 -0.60 -3.60 4.88
CA LEU A 110 -1.90 -3.06 5.23
C LEU A 110 -2.07 -2.93 6.75
N ASP A 111 -2.50 -1.75 7.21
CA ASP A 111 -2.86 -1.56 8.61
C ASP A 111 -4.22 -2.16 8.96
N ARG A 112 -4.42 -2.42 10.26
CA ARG A 112 -5.68 -2.94 10.79
C ARG A 112 -6.88 -2.08 10.39
N ASP A 113 -6.72 -0.76 10.35
CA ASP A 113 -7.79 0.15 9.94
C ASP A 113 -8.11 0.07 8.45
N VAL A 114 -7.11 -0.11 7.58
CA VAL A 114 -7.32 -0.34 6.14
C VAL A 114 -8.12 -1.62 5.93
N ILE A 115 -7.76 -2.70 6.64
CA ILE A 115 -8.46 -3.99 6.57
C ILE A 115 -9.89 -3.85 7.12
N ARG A 116 -10.06 -3.21 8.28
CA ARG A 116 -11.37 -2.97 8.90
C ARG A 116 -12.30 -2.20 7.96
N ARG A 117 -11.82 -1.10 7.38
CA ARG A 117 -12.60 -0.24 6.49
C ARG A 117 -12.95 -0.97 5.19
N SER A 118 -11.99 -1.70 4.61
CA SER A 118 -12.24 -2.57 3.46
C SER A 118 -13.32 -3.60 3.79
N ASN A 119 -13.30 -4.21 4.97
CA ASN A 119 -14.31 -5.17 5.40
C ASN A 119 -15.71 -4.57 5.60
N GLU A 120 -15.82 -3.30 5.98
CA GLU A 120 -17.10 -2.58 6.01
C GLU A 120 -17.70 -2.46 4.60
N MET A 121 -16.89 -2.07 3.61
CA MET A 121 -17.30 -1.94 2.20
C MET A 121 -17.59 -3.30 1.55
N ARG A 122 -16.73 -4.30 1.79
CA ARG A 122 -16.94 -5.69 1.35
C ARG A 122 -18.25 -6.26 1.88
N ARG A 123 -18.57 -6.04 3.16
CA ARG A 123 -19.86 -6.45 3.74
C ARG A 123 -21.03 -5.76 3.05
N ALA A 124 -20.92 -4.47 2.75
CA ALA A 124 -22.00 -3.72 2.08
C ALA A 124 -22.34 -4.27 0.69
N ARG A 125 -21.37 -4.80 -0.06
CA ARG A 125 -21.60 -5.46 -1.36
C ARG A 125 -21.76 -7.00 -1.29
N GLY A 126 -21.85 -7.57 -0.09
CA GLY A 126 -22.01 -9.02 0.10
C GLY A 126 -20.77 -9.89 -0.18
N ALA A 127 -19.58 -9.31 -0.14
CA ALA A 127 -18.32 -10.04 -0.32
C ALA A 127 -17.79 -10.66 0.99
N LYS A 128 -16.93 -11.69 0.86
CA LYS A 128 -16.25 -12.31 2.01
C LYS A 128 -15.30 -11.31 2.68
N LEU A 129 -15.19 -11.36 4.00
CA LEU A 129 -14.26 -10.48 4.73
C LEU A 129 -12.81 -10.92 4.50
N LEU A 130 -11.93 -9.94 4.29
CA LEU A 130 -10.48 -10.15 4.26
C LEU A 130 -10.02 -10.76 5.59
N GLY A 131 -9.10 -11.72 5.50
CA GLY A 131 -8.53 -12.42 6.65
C GLY A 131 -9.46 -13.47 7.27
N GLN A 132 -10.64 -13.72 6.70
CA GLN A 132 -11.48 -14.87 7.06
C GLN A 132 -11.23 -16.03 6.08
N GLY A 133 -10.28 -16.88 6.43
CA GLY A 133 -9.94 -18.11 5.71
C GLY A 133 -8.45 -18.43 5.76
N SER A 134 -8.09 -19.53 6.43
CA SER A 134 -6.86 -20.35 6.41
C SER A 134 -5.42 -19.77 6.26
N VAL A 135 -5.19 -18.57 5.74
CA VAL A 135 -3.84 -18.10 5.36
C VAL A 135 -3.10 -17.44 6.52
N LEU A 136 -3.79 -17.01 7.59
CA LEU A 136 -3.14 -16.43 8.78
C LEU A 136 -2.75 -17.46 9.85
N ALA A 137 -3.06 -18.75 9.66
CA ALA A 137 -2.70 -19.81 10.61
C ALA A 137 -1.32 -20.47 10.34
N GLY A 138 -0.68 -20.17 9.20
CA GLY A 138 0.53 -20.88 8.74
C GLY A 138 1.86 -20.15 8.88
N GLY A 139 1.88 -18.94 9.47
CA GLY A 139 3.06 -18.06 9.48
C GLY A 139 3.65 -17.73 10.85
N MET A 140 3.25 -18.45 11.90
CA MET A 140 3.82 -18.32 13.25
C MET A 140 4.29 -19.68 13.75
N THR A 141 5.37 -20.18 13.15
CA THR A 141 6.32 -21.13 13.76
C THR A 141 7.71 -20.81 13.25
#